data_AF-A0A5B7TT75-F1
#
_entry.id   AF-A0A5B7TT75-F1
#
_cell.length_a   1.000
_cell.length_b   1.000
_cell.length_c   1.000
_cell.angle_alpha   90.00
_cell.angle_beta   90.00
_cell.angle_gamma   90.00
#
_symmetry.space_group_name_H-M   'P 1'
#
loop_
_entity.id
_entity.type
_entity.pdbx_description
1 polymer ?
#
loop_
_entity_poly.entity_id
_entity_poly.type
_entity_poly.pdbx_seq_one_letter_code
_entity_poly.pdbx_strand_id
1 'polypeptide(L)'
;MKFYKPLFSIIVILVQLILSLIDHFQHLEWIKEKEITDPGFLDLISYSVSYDSLFLFVLIIGIFEMLTKPSWFKTAIRMLLICIVLGTQFSGLIPIKDFYFGVYNTAWFSAVAAFILLLWKIVKYADEKGTII
;
A
#
# COMPACT_ATOMS: atom_id res chain seq x y z
N MET A 1 -0.29 6.06 24.13
CA MET A 1 0.54 5.14 23.30
C MET A 1 1.95 5.71 23.18
N LYS A 2 3.00 4.88 23.21
CA LYS A 2 4.41 5.32 23.10
C LYS A 2 4.99 4.87 21.78
N PHE A 3 5.62 5.76 21.04
CA PHE A 3 6.27 5.42 19.76
C PHE A 3 7.69 4.89 19.96
N TYR A 4 8.06 3.85 19.22
CA TYR A 4 9.37 3.21 19.29
C TYR A 4 10.13 3.40 17.97
N LYS A 5 11.09 4.35 17.93
CA LYS A 5 11.92 4.66 16.75
C LYS A 5 11.08 4.94 15.47
N PRO A 6 10.19 5.95 15.48
CA PRO A 6 9.18 6.14 14.44
C PRO A 6 9.72 6.71 13.12
N LEU A 7 10.94 7.25 13.11
CA LEU A 7 11.52 7.96 11.96
C LEU A 7 11.44 7.18 10.65
N PHE A 8 11.72 5.87 10.69
CA PHE A 8 11.65 5.02 9.50
C PHE A 8 10.25 5.03 8.86
N SER A 9 9.22 4.75 9.66
CA SER A 9 7.84 4.70 9.19
C SER A 9 7.31 6.06 8.79
N ILE A 10 7.76 7.14 9.44
CA ILE A 10 7.41 8.52 9.05
C ILE A 10 7.93 8.78 7.63
N ILE A 11 9.20 8.46 7.36
CA ILE A 11 9.80 8.64 6.04
C ILE A 11 9.04 7.83 4.98
N VAL A 12 8.73 6.56 5.27
CA VAL A 12 7.98 5.71 4.34
C VAL A 12 6.59 6.28 4.04
N ILE A 13 5.86 6.75 5.05
CA ILE A 13 4.54 7.37 4.87
C ILE A 13 4.64 8.63 4.00
N LEU A 14 5.64 9.47 4.24
CA LEU A 14 5.85 10.70 3.46
C LEU A 14 6.19 10.39 2.00
N VAL A 15 7.08 9.43 1.76
CA VAL A 15 7.41 8.99 0.39
C VAL A 15 6.15 8.47 -0.31
N GLN A 16 5.36 7.65 0.37
CA GLN A 16 4.13 7.10 -0.23
C GLN A 16 3.08 8.17 -0.47
N LEU A 17 2.97 9.17 0.40
CA LEU A 17 2.09 10.32 0.21
C LEU A 17 2.48 11.10 -1.06
N ILE A 18 3.77 11.39 -1.23
CA ILE A 18 4.27 12.09 -2.43
C ILE A 18 3.96 11.29 -3.69
N LEU A 19 4.17 9.97 -3.67
CA LEU A 19 3.84 9.11 -4.81
C LEU A 19 2.33 9.11 -5.11
N SER A 20 1.48 9.03 -4.08
CA SER A 20 0.03 9.11 -4.23
C SER A 20 -0.40 10.44 -4.87
N LEU A 21 0.22 11.55 -4.45
CA LEU A 21 -0.07 12.88 -4.99
C LEU A 21 0.38 13.01 -6.46
N ILE A 22 1.59 12.53 -6.80
CA ILE A 22 2.06 12.55 -8.19
C ILE A 22 1.10 11.78 -9.09
N ASP A 23 0.71 10.58 -8.66
CA ASP A 23 -0.21 9.72 -9.41
C ASP A 23 -1.59 10.37 -9.59
N HIS A 24 -2.09 11.01 -8.53
CA HIS A 24 -3.33 11.78 -8.59
C HIS A 24 -3.26 12.91 -9.61
N PHE A 25 -2.18 13.69 -9.64
CA PHE A 25 -2.03 14.77 -10.62
C PHE A 25 -1.91 14.25 -12.06
N GLN A 26 -1.18 13.16 -12.27
CA GLN A 26 -1.09 12.51 -13.59
C GLN A 26 -2.45 12.00 -14.07
N HIS A 27 -3.25 11.42 -13.16
CA HIS A 27 -4.61 11.01 -13.47
C HIS A 27 -5.51 12.19 -13.85
N LEU A 28 -5.40 13.32 -13.13
CA LEU A 28 -6.14 14.53 -13.47
C LEU A 28 -5.74 15.11 -14.85
N GLU A 29 -4.46 15.06 -15.21
CA GLU A 29 -4.01 15.45 -16.55
C GLU A 29 -4.57 14.53 -17.63
N TRP A 30 -4.52 13.21 -17.40
CA TRP A 30 -5.09 12.23 -18.32
C TRP A 30 -6.60 12.42 -18.51
N ILE A 31 -7.34 12.71 -17.43
CA ILE A 31 -8.77 13.02 -17.50
C ILE A 31 -9.00 14.25 -18.38
N LYS A 32 -8.26 15.34 -18.17
CA LYS A 32 -8.42 16.57 -18.96
C LYS A 32 -8.14 16.34 -20.44
N GLU A 33 -7.09 15.57 -20.76
CA GLU A 33 -6.78 15.21 -22.15
C GLU A 33 -7.90 14.38 -22.79
N LYS A 34 -8.44 13.42 -22.04
CA LYS A 34 -9.58 12.59 -22.45
C LYS A 34 -10.87 13.39 -22.67
N GLU A 35 -11.17 14.34 -21.81
CA GLU A 35 -12.34 15.22 -21.92
C GLU A 35 -12.29 16.07 -23.20
N ILE A 36 -11.10 16.56 -23.58
CA ILE A 36 -10.89 17.32 -24.83
C ILE A 36 -11.03 16.41 -26.07
N THR A 37 -10.54 15.18 -25.98
CA THR A 37 -10.44 14.26 -27.12
C THR A 37 -11.74 13.46 -27.35
N ASP A 38 -12.51 13.21 -26.30
CA ASP A 38 -13.73 12.40 -26.31
C ASP A 38 -14.83 13.02 -25.40
N PRO A 39 -15.56 14.04 -25.90
CA PRO A 39 -16.59 14.72 -25.12
C PRO A 39 -17.74 13.77 -24.78
N GLY A 40 -17.84 13.37 -23.51
CA GLY A 40 -18.80 12.39 -22.99
C GLY A 40 -18.15 11.21 -22.23
N PHE A 41 -16.83 11.09 -22.27
CA PHE A 41 -16.08 10.05 -21.56
C PHE A 41 -16.31 10.06 -20.03
N LEU A 42 -16.45 11.25 -19.44
CA LEU A 42 -16.66 11.41 -18.00
C LEU A 42 -18.00 10.86 -17.52
N ASP A 43 -19.05 10.88 -18.36
CA ASP A 43 -20.37 10.34 -18.02
C ASP A 43 -20.37 8.80 -17.95
N LEU A 44 -19.37 8.15 -18.56
CA LEU A 44 -19.21 6.69 -18.59
C LEU A 44 -18.31 6.16 -17.45
N ILE A 45 -17.57 7.04 -16.78
CA ILE A 45 -16.63 6.65 -15.71
C ILE A 45 -17.27 6.84 -14.34
N SER A 46 -17.46 5.73 -13.64
CA SER A 46 -17.65 5.74 -12.19
C SER A 46 -16.36 6.25 -11.54
N TYR A 47 -16.41 7.47 -10.99
CA TYR A 47 -15.31 8.18 -10.33
C TYR A 47 -14.97 7.55 -8.96
N SER A 48 -14.73 6.24 -8.93
CA SER A 48 -14.31 5.53 -7.72
C SER A 48 -12.80 5.61 -7.58
N VAL A 49 -12.36 6.57 -6.77
CA VAL A 49 -10.97 6.86 -6.42
C VAL A 49 -10.33 5.60 -5.82
N SER A 50 -9.65 4.83 -6.67
CA SER A 50 -8.98 3.58 -6.30
C SER A 50 -7.51 3.81 -5.87
N TYR A 51 -7.00 5.01 -6.15
CA TYR A 51 -5.58 5.38 -6.07
C TYR A 51 -5.06 5.55 -4.63
N ASP A 52 -5.93 5.87 -3.67
CA ASP A 52 -5.53 6.10 -2.27
C ASP A 52 -5.43 4.82 -1.41
N SER A 53 -5.83 3.67 -1.96
CA SER A 53 -5.86 2.41 -1.21
C SER A 53 -4.46 1.98 -0.72
N LEU A 54 -3.43 2.13 -1.56
CA LEU A 54 -2.05 1.80 -1.22
C LEU A 54 -1.46 2.77 -0.18
N PHE A 55 -1.75 4.07 -0.32
CA PHE A 55 -1.33 5.07 0.65
C PHE A 55 -1.94 4.81 2.03
N LEU A 56 -3.26 4.62 2.09
CA LEU A 56 -3.97 4.31 3.35
C LEU A 56 -3.43 3.03 4.00
N PHE A 57 -3.10 2.03 3.20
CA PHE A 57 -2.49 0.80 3.69
C PHE A 57 -1.12 1.04 4.33
N VAL A 58 -0.23 1.77 3.63
CA VAL A 58 1.10 2.14 4.16
C VAL A 58 0.96 3.02 5.40
N LEU A 59 -0.02 3.90 5.46
CA LEU A 59 -0.33 4.73 6.63
C LEU A 59 -0.69 3.87 7.84
N ILE A 60 -1.60 2.91 7.69
CA ILE A 60 -2.03 2.02 8.78
C ILE A 60 -0.85 1.15 9.26
N ILE A 61 -0.12 0.50 8.35
CA ILE A 61 1.02 -0.34 8.71
C ILE A 61 2.17 0.47 9.31
N GLY A 62 2.43 1.66 8.77
CA GLY A 62 3.45 2.56 9.30
C GLY A 62 3.13 2.99 10.73
N ILE A 63 1.87 3.37 11.02
CA ILE A 63 1.43 3.67 12.39
C ILE A 63 1.57 2.44 13.29
N PHE A 64 1.17 1.26 12.81
CA PHE A 64 1.30 0.01 13.56
C PHE A 64 2.77 -0.33 13.88
N GLU A 65 3.68 -0.14 12.92
CA GLU A 65 5.12 -0.29 13.14
C GLU A 65 5.61 0.65 14.26
N MET A 66 5.19 1.92 14.25
CA MET A 66 5.63 2.91 15.25
C MET A 66 5.18 2.54 16.66
N LEU A 67 4.01 1.91 16.79
CA LEU A 67 3.44 1.44 18.06
C LEU A 67 4.06 0.13 18.55
N THR A 68 4.67 -0.64 17.66
CA THR A 68 5.27 -1.95 17.97
C THR A 68 6.62 -1.79 18.67
N LYS A 69 6.84 -2.54 19.76
CA LYS A 69 8.13 -2.58 20.49
C LYS A 69 9.24 -3.19 19.62
N PRO A 70 10.53 -2.88 19.86
CA PRO A 70 11.63 -3.50 19.14
C PRO A 70 11.60 -5.03 19.27
N SER A 71 11.34 -5.74 18.17
CA SER A 71 11.26 -7.20 18.11
C SER A 71 11.50 -7.67 16.68
N TRP A 72 11.71 -8.98 16.50
CA TRP A 72 11.77 -9.59 15.16
C TRP A 72 10.54 -9.28 14.30
N PHE A 73 9.37 -9.20 14.93
CA PHE A 73 8.13 -8.83 14.26
C PHE A 73 8.16 -7.38 13.73
N LYS A 74 8.70 -6.43 14.50
CA LYS A 74 8.90 -5.04 14.03
C LYS A 74 9.85 -4.99 12.83
N THR A 75 10.91 -5.80 12.83
CA THR A 75 11.82 -5.91 11.68
C THR A 75 11.10 -6.45 10.44
N ALA A 76 10.23 -7.46 10.58
CA ALA A 76 9.45 -7.97 9.46
C ALA A 76 8.51 -6.90 8.86
N ILE A 77 7.85 -6.10 9.71
CA ILE A 77 7.01 -4.98 9.24
C ILE A 77 7.84 -3.94 8.47
N ARG A 78 9.06 -3.63 8.93
CA ARG A 78 9.96 -2.72 8.21
C ARG A 78 10.35 -3.27 6.84
N MET A 79 10.70 -4.55 6.75
CA MET A 79 11.03 -5.18 5.48
C MET A 79 9.84 -5.12 4.52
N LEU A 80 8.62 -5.37 5.00
CA LEU A 80 7.39 -5.23 4.21
C LEU A 80 7.23 -3.79 3.69
N LEU A 81 7.39 -2.78 4.53
CA LEU A 81 7.32 -1.37 4.15
C LEU A 81 8.36 -0.99 3.09
N ILE A 82 9.60 -1.51 3.19
CA ILE A 82 10.64 -1.31 2.16
C ILE A 82 10.21 -1.95 0.83
N CYS A 83 9.71 -3.19 0.88
CA CYS A 83 9.24 -3.88 -0.32
C CYS A 83 8.10 -3.12 -1.01
N ILE A 84 7.19 -2.50 -0.26
CA ILE A 84 6.12 -1.65 -0.84
C ILE A 84 6.72 -0.47 -1.60
N VAL A 85 7.61 0.28 -0.96
CA VAL A 85 8.19 1.49 -1.56
C VAL A 85 9.00 1.14 -2.80
N LEU A 86 9.85 0.11 -2.72
CA LEU A 86 10.65 -0.35 -3.86
C LEU A 86 9.75 -0.91 -4.98
N GLY A 87 8.75 -1.72 -4.64
CA GLY A 87 7.79 -2.24 -5.62
C GLY A 87 7.06 -1.11 -6.34
N THR A 88 6.65 -0.08 -5.62
CA THR A 88 5.96 1.10 -6.18
C THR A 88 6.87 1.83 -7.15
N GLN A 89 8.13 2.10 -6.76
CA GLN A 89 9.13 2.76 -7.61
C GLN A 89 9.50 1.95 -8.86
N PHE A 90 9.67 0.63 -8.73
CA PHE A 90 10.10 -0.23 -9.83
C PHE A 90 8.96 -0.71 -10.73
N SER A 91 7.71 -0.63 -10.27
CA SER A 91 6.54 -1.03 -11.05
C SER A 91 6.39 -0.26 -12.37
N GLY A 92 6.78 1.02 -12.39
CA GLY A 92 6.79 1.85 -13.59
C GLY A 92 7.88 1.49 -14.61
N LEU A 93 8.88 0.68 -14.23
CA LEU A 93 9.88 0.16 -15.16
C LEU A 93 9.41 -1.08 -15.93
N ILE A 94 8.29 -1.68 -15.51
CA ILE A 94 7.75 -2.86 -16.16
C ILE A 94 6.96 -2.40 -17.40
N PRO A 95 7.38 -2.79 -18.62
CA PRO A 95 6.79 -2.32 -19.88
C PRO A 95 5.47 -3.03 -20.20
N ILE A 96 4.60 -3.17 -19.21
CA ILE A 96 3.26 -3.71 -19.33
C ILE A 96 2.30 -2.55 -19.10
N LYS A 97 1.50 -2.23 -20.12
CA LYS A 97 0.50 -1.17 -20.07
C LYS A 97 -0.44 -1.43 -18.89
N ASP A 98 -0.66 -0.40 -18.06
CA ASP A 98 -1.52 -0.44 -16.87
C ASP A 98 -1.07 -1.40 -15.75
N PHE A 99 0.18 -1.89 -15.77
CA PHE A 99 0.69 -2.81 -14.75
C PHE A 99 0.67 -2.20 -13.35
N TYR A 100 1.10 -0.94 -13.22
CA TYR A 100 1.06 -0.22 -11.96
C TYR A 100 -0.38 -0.07 -11.42
N PHE A 101 -1.29 0.28 -12.32
CA PHE A 101 -2.66 0.66 -11.98
C PHE A 101 -3.58 -0.54 -11.69
N GLY A 102 -3.45 -1.64 -12.45
CA GLY A 102 -4.32 -2.80 -12.32
C GLY A 102 -3.65 -3.97 -11.62
N VAL A 103 -2.57 -4.48 -12.20
CA VAL A 103 -1.97 -5.76 -11.80
C VAL A 103 -1.21 -5.64 -10.48
N TYR A 104 -0.38 -4.61 -10.34
CA TYR A 104 0.43 -4.37 -9.16
C TYR A 104 -0.44 -4.12 -7.93
N ASN A 105 -1.45 -3.25 -8.04
CA ASN A 105 -2.31 -2.90 -6.91
C ASN A 105 -3.17 -4.11 -6.46
N THR A 106 -3.69 -4.89 -7.41
CA THR A 106 -4.48 -6.11 -7.14
C THR A 106 -3.61 -7.24 -6.57
N ALA A 107 -2.41 -7.46 -7.12
CA ALA A 107 -1.47 -8.44 -6.61
C ALA A 107 -0.99 -8.08 -5.20
N TRP A 108 -0.76 -6.80 -4.94
CA TRP A 108 -0.39 -6.30 -3.62
C TRP A 108 -1.53 -6.52 -2.61
N PHE A 109 -2.76 -6.13 -2.96
CA PHE A 109 -3.94 -6.36 -2.12
C PHE A 109 -4.15 -7.85 -1.82
N SER A 110 -3.96 -8.71 -2.82
CA SER A 110 -4.08 -10.17 -2.68
C SER A 110 -2.99 -10.77 -1.79
N ALA A 111 -1.74 -10.32 -1.93
CA ALA A 111 -0.63 -10.73 -1.08
C ALA A 111 -0.84 -10.32 0.38
N VAL A 112 -1.40 -9.13 0.60
CA VAL A 112 -1.76 -8.64 1.93
C VAL A 112 -2.89 -9.45 2.55
N ALA A 113 -3.96 -9.72 1.80
CA ALA A 113 -5.06 -10.56 2.28
C ALA A 113 -4.55 -11.95 2.67
N ALA A 114 -3.68 -12.55 1.84
CA ALA A 114 -3.04 -13.82 2.13
C ALA A 114 -2.14 -13.75 3.39
N PHE A 115 -1.38 -12.66 3.57
CA PHE A 115 -0.55 -12.46 4.75
C PHE A 115 -1.37 -12.30 6.04
N ILE A 116 -2.48 -11.57 6.00
CA ILE A 116 -3.40 -11.43 7.15
C ILE A 116 -4.02 -12.78 7.50
N LEU A 117 -4.48 -13.56 6.51
CA LEU A 117 -5.01 -14.91 6.72
C LEU A 117 -3.96 -15.85 7.31
N LEU A 118 -2.71 -15.73 6.86
CA LEU A 118 -1.58 -16.49 7.40
C LEU A 118 -1.33 -16.13 8.87
N LEU A 119 -1.24 -14.83 9.20
CA LEU A 119 -1.07 -14.37 10.57
C LEU A 119 -2.22 -14.81 11.48
N TRP A 120 -3.46 -14.70 11.01
CA TRP A 120 -4.63 -15.16 11.75
C TRP A 120 -4.58 -16.67 12.01
N LYS A 121 -4.15 -17.46 11.01
CA LYS A 121 -3.98 -18.90 11.15
C LYS A 121 -2.88 -19.25 12.15
N ILE A 122 -1.76 -18.53 12.16
CA ILE A 122 -0.67 -18.71 13.14
C ILE A 122 -1.16 -18.38 14.55
N VAL A 123 -1.85 -17.25 14.73
CA VAL A 123 -2.42 -16.84 16.03
C VAL A 123 -3.42 -17.87 16.53
N LYS A 124 -4.34 -18.32 15.68
CA LYS A 124 -5.32 -19.36 16.03
C LYS A 124 -4.64 -20.68 16.42
N TYR A 125 -3.59 -21.08 15.70
CA TYR A 125 -2.82 -22.29 16.03
C TYR A 125 -2.05 -22.18 17.35
N ALA A 126 -1.53 -21.00 17.69
CA ALA A 126 -0.85 -20.76 18.97
C ALA A 126 -1.83 -20.84 20.16
N ASP A 127 -3.04 -20.31 19.96
CA ASP A 127 -4.13 -20.36 20.95
C ASP A 127 -4.65 -21.80 21.15
N GLU A 128 -4.89 -22.54 20.06
CA GLU A 128 -5.32 -23.96 20.11
C GLU A 128 -4.27 -24.89 20.76
N LYS A 129 -2.97 -24.56 20.70
CA LYS A 129 -1.89 -25.34 21.32
C LYS A 129 -1.52 -24.88 22.73
N GLY A 130 -2.21 -23.90 23.32
CA GLY A 130 -1.94 -23.42 24.68
C GLY A 130 -0.51 -22.89 24.89
N THR A 131 0.16 -22.44 23.83
CA THR A 131 1.50 -21.83 23.94
C THR A 131 1.33 -20.32 24.00
N ILE A 132 1.08 -19.83 25.21
CA ILE A 132 1.04 -18.39 25.53
C ILE A 132 2.44 -17.83 25.31
N ILE A 133 2.56 -16.83 24.43
CA ILE A 133 3.73 -15.93 24.35
C ILE A 133 3.57 -14.83 25.40
#